data_AF-A0A537WWC9-F1
#
_entry.id   AF-A0A537WWC9-F1
#
_cell.length_a   1.000
_cell.length_b   1.000
_cell.length_c   1.000
_cell.angle_alpha   90.00
_cell.angle_beta   90.00
_cell.angle_gamma   90.00
#
_symmetry.space_group_name_H-M   'P 1'
#
loop_
_entity.id
_entity.type
_entity.pdbx_description
1 polymer ?
#
loop_
_entity_poly.entity_id
_entity_poly.type
_entity_poly.pdbx_seq_one_letter_code
_entity_poly.pdbx_strand_id
1 'polypeptide(L)'
;PDTGEQYTVTIPFLGAKGPFTNAASDSGRLRAADGASVTISPTSIPNPTYLAFADFTSAGPRTGDSELKPDVTAPGVSIRSTGMGTGNGAAVLSGTSMAAPHTSGVAALTAQAHPGWTVEDLKAAMVNTADPALVSNYATSRGGTGEVQAPGATKTDVDAVGDKMTASLSFGFVDLRDNFSRVRSIKLRNHGSSAATFDVSQTNASGSPHSVSFGSSQVTVPAGGAVELAVTLNVPVATIGNADAFREVAGLVKLTPVGGSNNGVTLRVPYYLVPRADSNINAKLASNSVPAGSPSTTARVTNPGGAIAGTGDFYAWGLSDPSDTHASNDVRAIGAQTFPDPSASDPNRRDIVFAINGYNRWSNAATNEFDIYVDVNNDGVDDYVVVGVDFGAVTAGSFNGQVGAFVFSTHSAGASIVFLGFAPTDGTTEELPIRTSQLCRTGEPCLSKTSNPRFTYHAFGFDLFSNSVDVVDGSAKFNPWTPAISQGDFLSVAPGATATTPVTINPAEWALTPALGTMVVSTDNKSGKDEAQLLGLSLG
;
A
#
# COMPACT_ATOMS: atom_id res chain seq x y z
N PRO A 1 26.14 -41.99 -16.10
CA PRO A 1 26.48 -41.34 -17.39
C PRO A 1 25.37 -40.35 -17.75
N ASP A 2 25.61 -39.08 -17.43
CA ASP A 2 24.76 -38.00 -17.87
C ASP A 2 25.21 -37.65 -19.30
N THR A 3 24.42 -38.04 -20.30
CA THR A 3 24.78 -37.95 -21.73
C THR A 3 24.69 -36.53 -22.28
N GLY A 4 24.25 -35.56 -21.47
CA GLY A 4 24.00 -34.18 -21.92
C GLY A 4 22.80 -34.07 -22.87
N GLU A 5 22.04 -35.14 -23.06
CA GLU A 5 20.87 -35.18 -23.93
C GLU A 5 19.68 -34.51 -23.22
N GLN A 6 19.14 -33.43 -23.79
CA GLN A 6 17.93 -32.80 -23.26
C GLN A 6 16.72 -33.71 -23.51
N TYR A 7 16.24 -34.36 -22.46
CA TYR A 7 14.98 -35.08 -22.51
C TYR A 7 13.83 -34.10 -22.28
N THR A 8 13.10 -33.76 -23.34
CA THR A 8 11.75 -33.20 -23.21
C THR A 8 10.82 -34.36 -22.83
N VAL A 9 10.64 -34.59 -21.53
CA VAL A 9 9.64 -35.55 -21.05
C VAL A 9 8.28 -34.85 -21.10
N THR A 10 7.51 -35.12 -22.16
CA THR A 10 6.07 -34.83 -22.14
C THR A 10 5.42 -35.85 -21.22
N ILE A 11 5.16 -35.47 -19.96
CA ILE A 11 4.35 -36.30 -19.05
C ILE A 11 2.88 -36.09 -19.44
N PRO A 12 2.18 -37.07 -20.04
CA PRO A 12 0.77 -36.92 -20.32
C PRO A 12 0.02 -36.85 -19.00
N PHE A 13 -0.59 -35.69 -18.70
CA PHE A 13 -1.51 -35.58 -17.58
C PHE A 13 -2.86 -36.19 -18.00
N LEU A 14 -3.21 -37.31 -17.39
CA LEU A 14 -4.45 -38.02 -17.64
C LEU A 14 -5.48 -37.61 -16.57
N GLY A 15 -6.36 -36.67 -16.93
CA GLY A 15 -7.44 -36.21 -16.08
C GLY A 15 -8.79 -36.79 -16.52
N ALA A 16 -9.62 -37.18 -15.56
CA ALA A 16 -11.00 -37.61 -15.80
C ALA A 16 -11.98 -36.63 -15.15
N LYS A 17 -13.03 -36.23 -15.88
CA LYS A 17 -14.01 -35.24 -15.42
C LYS A 17 -15.01 -35.86 -14.43
N GLY A 18 -15.22 -35.18 -13.30
CA GLY A 18 -16.24 -35.46 -12.29
C GLY A 18 -15.82 -36.48 -11.22
N PRO A 19 -16.60 -36.63 -10.13
CA PRO A 19 -16.20 -37.44 -8.97
C PRO A 19 -16.41 -38.94 -9.20
N PHE A 20 -15.51 -39.78 -8.66
CA PHE A 20 -15.64 -41.25 -8.73
C PHE A 20 -16.98 -41.78 -8.19
N THR A 21 -17.65 -41.04 -7.30
CA THR A 21 -18.96 -41.41 -6.74
C THR A 21 -20.11 -41.28 -7.74
N ASN A 22 -19.94 -40.51 -8.82
CA ASN A 22 -20.94 -40.37 -9.87
C ASN A 22 -20.63 -41.31 -11.03
N ALA A 23 -21.42 -42.38 -11.20
CA ALA A 23 -21.25 -43.36 -12.28
C ALA A 23 -21.37 -42.77 -13.69
N ALA A 24 -22.06 -41.64 -13.86
CA ALA A 24 -22.19 -40.95 -15.14
C ALA A 24 -20.98 -40.06 -15.48
N SER A 25 -20.11 -39.75 -14.51
CA SER A 25 -18.88 -38.98 -14.71
C SER A 25 -17.80 -39.81 -15.42
N ASP A 26 -16.82 -39.16 -16.05
CA ASP A 26 -15.72 -39.87 -16.72
C ASP A 26 -14.89 -40.65 -15.70
N SER A 27 -14.67 -40.11 -14.50
CA SER A 27 -14.01 -40.81 -13.39
C SER A 27 -14.80 -42.03 -12.92
N GLY A 28 -16.13 -41.93 -12.85
CA GLY A 28 -17.00 -43.05 -12.51
C GLY A 28 -17.01 -44.16 -13.57
N ARG A 29 -17.00 -43.78 -14.85
CA ARG A 29 -16.89 -44.71 -15.99
C ARG A 29 -15.51 -45.38 -16.04
N LEU A 30 -14.44 -44.62 -15.80
CA LEU A 30 -13.07 -45.15 -15.70
C LEU A 30 -12.96 -46.17 -14.57
N ARG A 31 -13.51 -45.88 -13.39
CA ARG A 31 -13.54 -46.84 -12.28
C ARG A 31 -14.36 -48.09 -12.61
N ALA A 32 -15.50 -47.93 -13.27
CA ALA A 32 -16.33 -49.07 -13.70
C ALA A 32 -15.64 -49.95 -14.76
N ALA A 33 -14.68 -49.39 -15.49
CA ALA A 33 -13.89 -50.08 -16.51
C ALA A 33 -12.55 -50.63 -15.97
N ASP A 34 -12.39 -50.76 -14.65
CA ASP A 34 -11.18 -51.35 -14.05
C ASP A 34 -10.89 -52.75 -14.62
N GLY A 35 -9.64 -52.98 -15.00
CA GLY A 35 -9.20 -54.20 -15.70
C GLY A 35 -9.59 -54.31 -17.18
N ALA A 36 -10.25 -53.30 -17.78
CA ALA A 36 -10.59 -53.26 -19.19
C ALA A 36 -9.82 -52.19 -19.97
N SER A 37 -9.73 -52.35 -21.29
CA SER A 37 -9.17 -51.32 -22.18
C SER A 37 -10.20 -50.22 -22.44
N VAL A 38 -9.83 -48.97 -22.17
CA VAL A 38 -10.63 -47.79 -22.47
C VAL A 38 -9.91 -46.87 -23.45
N THR A 39 -10.65 -46.33 -24.41
CA THR A 39 -10.14 -45.28 -25.32
C THR A 39 -10.49 -43.92 -24.74
N ILE A 40 -9.47 -43.09 -24.54
CA ILE A 40 -9.64 -41.71 -24.09
C ILE A 40 -9.36 -40.80 -25.27
N SER A 41 -10.32 -39.96 -25.61
CA SER A 41 -10.14 -38.94 -26.65
C SER A 41 -9.64 -37.65 -26.00
N PRO A 42 -8.56 -37.03 -26.52
CA PRO A 42 -8.08 -35.77 -26.00
C PRO A 42 -9.18 -34.71 -26.15
N THR A 43 -9.46 -34.01 -25.06
CA THR A 43 -10.39 -32.87 -25.04
C THR A 43 -9.65 -31.67 -24.49
N SER A 44 -9.78 -30.53 -25.17
CA SER A 44 -9.27 -29.27 -24.63
C SER A 44 -10.25 -28.74 -23.59
N ILE A 45 -9.76 -28.49 -22.38
CA ILE A 45 -10.51 -27.82 -21.31
C ILE A 45 -9.98 -26.40 -21.22
N PRO A 46 -10.80 -25.37 -21.47
CA PRO A 46 -10.40 -23.99 -21.26
C PRO A 46 -9.96 -23.78 -19.81
N ASN A 47 -8.75 -23.26 -19.61
CA ASN A 47 -8.27 -22.79 -18.31
C ASN A 47 -7.94 -21.30 -18.43
N PRO A 48 -8.95 -20.41 -18.45
CA PRO A 48 -8.75 -18.99 -18.74
C PRO A 48 -7.91 -18.28 -17.68
N THR A 49 -7.77 -18.86 -16.49
CA THR A 49 -6.96 -18.34 -15.38
C THR A 49 -5.59 -19.03 -15.27
N TYR A 50 -5.20 -19.85 -16.25
CA TYR A 50 -3.86 -20.44 -16.30
C TYR A 50 -2.79 -19.33 -16.29
N LEU A 51 -1.76 -19.50 -15.45
CA LEU A 51 -0.69 -18.52 -15.19
C LEU A 51 -1.15 -17.18 -14.58
N ALA A 52 -2.45 -16.99 -14.33
CA ALA A 52 -2.95 -15.74 -13.76
C ALA A 52 -2.66 -15.68 -12.25
N PHE A 53 -2.50 -14.46 -11.73
CA PHE A 53 -2.52 -14.25 -10.30
C PHE A 53 -3.86 -14.68 -9.69
N ALA A 54 -3.81 -15.34 -8.53
CA ALA A 54 -5.00 -15.55 -7.72
C ALA A 54 -5.57 -14.19 -7.28
N ASP A 55 -6.89 -14.10 -7.17
CA ASP A 55 -7.59 -12.90 -6.70
C ASP A 55 -7.23 -12.55 -5.25
N PHE A 56 -7.02 -13.55 -4.40
CA PHE A 56 -6.63 -13.39 -2.99
C PHE A 56 -5.13 -13.12 -2.78
N THR A 57 -4.28 -13.15 -3.81
CA THR A 57 -2.83 -12.97 -3.59
C THR A 57 -2.54 -11.55 -3.15
N SER A 58 -1.86 -11.41 -2.01
CA SER A 58 -1.37 -10.12 -1.55
C SER A 58 -0.37 -9.53 -2.56
N ALA A 59 -0.33 -8.20 -2.61
CA ALA A 59 0.64 -7.44 -3.38
C ALA A 59 1.53 -6.63 -2.43
N GLY A 60 2.71 -6.27 -2.91
CA GLY A 60 3.51 -5.24 -2.28
C GLY A 60 2.96 -3.83 -2.51
N PRO A 61 3.70 -2.81 -2.07
CA PRO A 61 5.03 -2.94 -1.46
C PRO A 61 4.98 -3.43 -0.01
N ARG A 62 6.14 -3.82 0.55
CA ARG A 62 6.24 -4.20 1.96
C ARG A 62 5.90 -2.99 2.84
N THR A 63 5.01 -3.22 3.81
CA THR A 63 4.66 -2.23 4.84
C THR A 63 5.91 -1.73 5.59
N GLY A 64 6.00 -0.42 5.78
CA GLY A 64 7.03 0.25 6.59
C GLY A 64 8.14 0.88 5.75
N ASP A 65 8.74 0.13 4.84
CA ASP A 65 9.92 0.59 4.08
C ASP A 65 9.77 0.56 2.55
N SER A 66 8.60 0.13 2.08
CA SER A 66 8.22 0.11 0.69
C SER A 66 9.17 -0.75 -0.18
N GLU A 67 9.84 -1.74 0.43
CA GLU A 67 10.64 -2.73 -0.30
C GLU A 67 9.75 -3.69 -1.11
N LEU A 68 10.31 -4.25 -2.18
CA LEU A 68 9.59 -5.18 -3.03
C LEU A 68 9.22 -6.46 -2.28
N LYS A 69 7.92 -6.76 -2.26
CA LYS A 69 7.34 -8.08 -1.97
C LYS A 69 6.15 -8.33 -2.91
N PRO A 70 5.82 -9.61 -3.20
CA PRO A 70 6.54 -10.84 -2.83
C PRO A 70 7.88 -11.00 -3.59
N ASP A 71 8.69 -12.01 -3.23
CA ASP A 71 9.99 -12.27 -3.89
C ASP A 71 9.83 -13.06 -5.21
N VAL A 72 8.95 -14.06 -5.21
CA VAL A 72 8.62 -14.96 -6.35
C VAL A 72 7.15 -15.39 -6.28
N THR A 73 6.64 -15.95 -7.38
CA THR A 73 5.33 -16.60 -7.50
C THR A 73 5.48 -18.13 -7.55
N ALA A 74 4.47 -18.86 -7.10
CA ALA A 74 4.39 -20.31 -7.28
C ALA A 74 2.91 -20.76 -7.39
N PRO A 75 2.63 -21.97 -7.92
CA PRO A 75 1.28 -22.51 -7.98
C PRO A 75 0.61 -22.59 -6.61
N GLY A 76 -0.52 -21.88 -6.45
CA GLY A 76 -1.26 -21.80 -5.19
C GLY A 76 -2.77 -22.01 -5.32
N VAL A 77 -3.29 -22.30 -6.51
CA VAL A 77 -4.73 -22.46 -6.76
C VAL A 77 -5.05 -23.91 -7.11
N SER A 78 -6.06 -24.48 -6.45
CA SER A 78 -6.53 -25.85 -6.69
C SER A 78 -5.43 -26.91 -6.57
N ILE A 79 -4.57 -26.76 -5.55
CA ILE A 79 -3.47 -27.66 -5.29
C ILE A 79 -3.99 -28.91 -4.57
N ARG A 80 -3.81 -30.08 -5.21
CA ARG A 80 -4.14 -31.39 -4.64
C ARG A 80 -2.97 -31.91 -3.80
N SER A 81 -3.17 -32.04 -2.50
CA SER A 81 -2.15 -32.54 -1.55
C SER A 81 -2.78 -33.48 -0.49
N THR A 82 -2.00 -33.95 0.48
CA THR A 82 -2.44 -34.85 1.56
C THR A 82 -3.57 -34.22 2.39
N GLY A 83 -4.71 -34.91 2.54
CA GLY A 83 -5.87 -34.41 3.28
C GLY A 83 -5.92 -34.92 4.72
N MET A 84 -5.81 -34.03 5.71
CA MET A 84 -5.94 -34.40 7.12
C MET A 84 -7.32 -35.02 7.40
N GLY A 85 -7.37 -36.12 8.15
CA GLY A 85 -8.61 -36.83 8.48
C GLY A 85 -9.16 -37.75 7.39
N THR A 86 -8.53 -37.80 6.21
CA THR A 86 -8.98 -38.65 5.09
C THR A 86 -8.35 -40.04 5.06
N GLY A 87 -7.45 -40.35 6.01
CA GLY A 87 -6.64 -41.57 6.01
C GLY A 87 -5.56 -41.54 4.94
N ASN A 88 -5.91 -41.90 3.71
CA ASN A 88 -5.03 -41.94 2.53
C ASN A 88 -5.50 -41.01 1.39
N GLY A 89 -6.50 -40.17 1.65
CA GLY A 89 -7.08 -39.27 0.67
C GLY A 89 -6.30 -37.97 0.46
N ALA A 90 -6.76 -37.21 -0.53
CA ALA A 90 -6.22 -35.89 -0.84
C ALA A 90 -7.24 -34.80 -0.53
N ALA A 91 -6.75 -33.60 -0.23
CA ALA A 91 -7.52 -32.37 -0.23
C ALA A 91 -7.08 -31.48 -1.39
N VAL A 92 -8.01 -30.70 -1.96
CA VAL A 92 -7.71 -29.68 -2.97
C VAL A 92 -7.99 -28.33 -2.34
N LEU A 93 -6.94 -27.53 -2.16
CA LEU A 93 -7.01 -26.24 -1.50
C LEU A 93 -6.36 -25.15 -2.35
N SER A 94 -6.73 -23.91 -2.07
CA SER A 94 -6.16 -22.72 -2.69
C SER A 94 -5.67 -21.76 -1.60
N GLY A 95 -4.55 -21.12 -1.84
CA GLY A 95 -3.95 -20.15 -0.93
C GLY A 95 -2.48 -19.92 -1.24
N THR A 96 -1.95 -18.78 -0.82
CA THR A 96 -0.50 -18.56 -0.77
C THR A 96 0.17 -19.58 0.18
N SER A 97 -0.57 -20.11 1.16
CA SER A 97 -0.20 -21.27 1.98
C SER A 97 0.09 -22.55 1.18
N MET A 98 -0.44 -22.68 -0.05
CA MET A 98 -0.16 -23.79 -0.96
C MET A 98 0.96 -23.45 -1.96
N ALA A 99 1.16 -22.17 -2.26
CA ALA A 99 2.32 -21.70 -3.04
C ALA A 99 3.63 -21.80 -2.24
N ALA A 100 3.62 -21.42 -0.96
CA ALA A 100 4.78 -21.47 -0.08
C ALA A 100 5.50 -22.84 -0.05
N PRO A 101 4.84 -24.00 0.13
CA PRO A 101 5.51 -25.29 0.11
C PRO A 101 6.08 -25.69 -1.26
N HIS A 102 5.55 -25.18 -2.38
CA HIS A 102 6.21 -25.36 -3.69
C HIS A 102 7.56 -24.65 -3.70
N THR A 103 7.60 -23.39 -3.26
CA THR A 103 8.84 -22.62 -3.11
C THR A 103 9.81 -23.30 -2.14
N SER A 104 9.34 -23.84 -1.01
CA SER A 104 10.17 -24.62 -0.08
C SER A 104 10.76 -25.88 -0.72
N GLY A 105 10.00 -26.57 -1.59
CA GLY A 105 10.50 -27.71 -2.36
C GLY A 105 11.62 -27.31 -3.32
N VAL A 106 11.47 -26.17 -4.02
CA VAL A 106 12.56 -25.61 -4.83
C VAL A 106 13.77 -25.27 -3.99
N ALA A 107 13.59 -24.62 -2.83
CA ALA A 107 14.68 -24.29 -1.92
C ALA A 107 15.46 -25.54 -1.46
N ALA A 108 14.76 -26.64 -1.17
CA ALA A 108 15.39 -27.91 -0.78
C ALA A 108 16.24 -28.50 -1.92
N LEU A 109 15.73 -28.46 -3.16
CA LEU A 109 16.49 -28.90 -4.34
C LEU A 109 17.71 -28.01 -4.59
N THR A 110 17.54 -26.69 -4.48
CA THR A 110 18.64 -25.72 -4.62
C THR A 110 19.72 -25.94 -3.56
N ALA A 111 19.33 -26.16 -2.29
CA ALA A 111 20.26 -26.47 -1.21
C ALA A 111 21.00 -27.81 -1.43
N GLN A 112 20.32 -28.82 -1.98
CA GLN A 112 20.94 -30.09 -2.33
C GLN A 112 21.96 -29.94 -3.47
N ALA A 113 21.64 -29.14 -4.48
CA ALA A 113 22.55 -28.86 -5.59
C ALA A 113 23.77 -28.03 -5.15
N HIS A 114 23.59 -27.15 -4.16
CA HIS A 114 24.58 -26.19 -3.69
C HIS A 114 24.87 -26.30 -2.19
N PRO A 115 25.50 -27.38 -1.71
CA PRO A 115 25.63 -27.67 -0.27
C PRO A 115 26.50 -26.67 0.51
N GLY A 116 27.29 -25.84 -0.17
CA GLY A 116 28.15 -24.81 0.43
C GLY A 116 27.57 -23.40 0.39
N TRP A 117 26.40 -23.20 -0.22
CA TRP A 117 25.78 -21.88 -0.38
C TRP A 117 25.08 -21.44 0.91
N THR A 118 25.14 -20.13 1.18
CA THR A 118 24.42 -19.52 2.31
C THR A 118 22.92 -19.40 2.01
N VAL A 119 22.11 -19.11 3.04
CA VAL A 119 20.66 -18.90 2.86
C VAL A 119 20.40 -17.75 1.88
N GLU A 120 21.22 -16.70 1.94
CA GLU A 120 21.19 -15.55 1.06
C GLU A 120 21.48 -15.94 -0.39
N ASP A 121 22.49 -16.78 -0.62
CA ASP A 121 22.85 -17.27 -1.96
C ASP A 121 21.73 -18.15 -2.53
N LEU A 122 21.18 -19.07 -1.74
CA LEU A 122 20.07 -19.94 -2.13
C LEU A 122 18.83 -19.11 -2.50
N LYS A 123 18.49 -18.13 -1.65
CA LYS A 123 17.39 -17.20 -1.93
C LYS A 123 17.65 -16.42 -3.21
N ALA A 124 18.86 -15.88 -3.40
CA ALA A 124 19.22 -15.14 -4.60
C ALA A 124 19.11 -16.01 -5.85
N ALA A 125 19.62 -17.26 -5.85
CA ALA A 125 19.42 -18.19 -6.96
C ALA A 125 17.94 -18.38 -7.30
N MET A 126 17.08 -18.60 -6.31
CA MET A 126 15.65 -18.83 -6.54
C MET A 126 14.95 -17.60 -7.12
N VAL A 127 15.25 -16.41 -6.59
CA VAL A 127 14.67 -15.15 -7.07
C VAL A 127 15.21 -14.82 -8.46
N ASN A 128 16.53 -14.91 -8.65
CA ASN A 128 17.17 -14.52 -9.90
C ASN A 128 16.78 -15.40 -11.08
N THR A 129 16.47 -16.66 -10.83
CA THR A 129 16.17 -17.64 -11.89
C THR A 129 14.67 -17.83 -12.13
N ALA A 130 13.82 -17.15 -11.35
CA ALA A 130 12.38 -17.14 -11.58
C ALA A 130 12.02 -16.58 -12.97
N ASP A 131 10.89 -17.01 -13.52
CA ASP A 131 10.47 -16.68 -14.87
C ASP A 131 9.18 -15.85 -14.90
N PRO A 132 9.24 -14.56 -15.28
CA PRO A 132 8.05 -13.74 -15.42
C PRO A 132 7.20 -14.13 -16.64
N ALA A 133 7.75 -14.88 -17.61
CA ALA A 133 6.99 -15.32 -18.78
C ALA A 133 5.95 -16.41 -18.44
N LEU A 134 6.08 -17.06 -17.29
CA LEU A 134 5.14 -18.03 -16.76
C LEU A 134 4.06 -17.39 -15.87
N VAL A 135 3.90 -16.07 -15.95
CA VAL A 135 2.85 -15.34 -15.24
C VAL A 135 2.11 -14.44 -16.22
N SER A 136 0.82 -14.69 -16.43
CA SER A 136 0.01 -13.85 -17.30
C SER A 136 -0.30 -12.52 -16.61
N ASN A 137 -0.28 -11.42 -17.38
CA ASN A 137 -0.40 -10.06 -16.85
C ASN A 137 0.59 -9.76 -15.71
N TYR A 138 1.82 -10.25 -15.86
CA TYR A 138 2.88 -10.11 -14.87
C TYR A 138 3.04 -8.65 -14.40
N ALA A 139 3.10 -8.49 -13.07
CA ALA A 139 3.42 -7.25 -12.39
C ALA A 139 4.41 -7.54 -11.26
N THR A 140 5.52 -6.80 -11.20
CA THR A 140 6.61 -7.04 -10.25
C THR A 140 6.12 -6.97 -8.79
N SER A 141 5.27 -6.00 -8.45
CA SER A 141 4.66 -5.84 -7.12
C SER A 141 3.70 -6.97 -6.70
N ARG A 142 3.25 -7.80 -7.65
CA ARG A 142 2.38 -8.96 -7.35
C ARG A 142 3.12 -10.29 -7.47
N GLY A 143 4.09 -10.37 -8.37
CA GLY A 143 4.75 -11.62 -8.74
C GLY A 143 6.21 -11.76 -8.33
N GLY A 144 6.80 -10.71 -7.74
CA GLY A 144 8.23 -10.66 -7.48
C GLY A 144 9.01 -10.72 -8.78
N THR A 145 9.85 -11.74 -8.95
CA THR A 145 10.62 -11.95 -10.21
C THR A 145 9.91 -12.90 -11.20
N GLY A 146 8.76 -13.46 -10.83
CA GLY A 146 8.00 -14.43 -11.64
C GLY A 146 7.87 -15.79 -10.97
N GLU A 147 7.50 -16.82 -11.74
CA GLU A 147 7.31 -18.17 -11.20
C GLU A 147 8.67 -18.81 -10.85
N VAL A 148 8.81 -19.32 -9.63
CA VAL A 148 10.03 -19.97 -9.14
C VAL A 148 10.40 -21.21 -9.97
N GLN A 149 11.68 -21.33 -10.37
CA GLN A 149 12.15 -22.40 -11.27
C GLN A 149 13.24 -23.28 -10.64
N ALA A 150 12.91 -24.53 -10.32
CA ALA A 150 13.91 -25.49 -9.82
C ALA A 150 15.08 -25.74 -10.78
N PRO A 151 14.88 -25.92 -12.11
CA PRO A 151 16.01 -26.17 -13.02
C PRO A 151 16.99 -25.00 -13.10
N GLY A 152 16.51 -23.76 -13.07
CA GLY A 152 17.37 -22.58 -13.08
C GLY A 152 18.13 -22.46 -11.76
N ALA A 153 17.42 -22.53 -10.63
CA ALA A 153 18.00 -22.34 -9.31
C ALA A 153 19.06 -23.40 -8.98
N THR A 154 18.87 -24.65 -9.41
CA THR A 154 19.83 -25.76 -9.18
C THR A 154 21.04 -25.75 -10.13
N LYS A 155 20.95 -25.10 -11.29
CA LYS A 155 22.03 -25.09 -12.29
C LYS A 155 22.87 -23.83 -12.28
N THR A 156 22.41 -22.74 -11.67
CA THR A 156 23.18 -21.49 -11.67
C THR A 156 24.43 -21.62 -10.81
N ASP A 157 25.56 -21.13 -11.29
CA ASP A 157 26.80 -20.97 -10.52
C ASP A 157 26.94 -19.54 -9.97
N VAL A 158 26.14 -18.61 -10.49
CA VAL A 158 26.17 -17.20 -10.16
C VAL A 158 24.91 -16.78 -9.43
N ASP A 159 25.06 -16.02 -8.35
CA ASP A 159 23.98 -15.25 -7.73
C ASP A 159 24.17 -13.75 -7.95
N ALA A 160 23.07 -13.00 -7.93
CA ALA A 160 23.04 -11.56 -8.09
C ALA A 160 22.17 -10.90 -7.01
N VAL A 161 22.81 -10.13 -6.13
CA VAL A 161 22.15 -9.43 -5.01
C VAL A 161 22.33 -7.91 -5.16
N GLY A 162 21.35 -7.15 -4.68
CA GLY A 162 21.45 -5.70 -4.55
C GLY A 162 22.43 -5.27 -3.47
N ASP A 163 22.65 -3.95 -3.37
CA ASP A 163 23.59 -3.29 -2.45
C ASP A 163 23.32 -3.56 -0.95
N LYS A 164 22.08 -3.87 -0.57
CA LYS A 164 21.70 -4.31 0.78
C LYS A 164 21.79 -5.82 1.00
N MET A 165 22.43 -6.58 0.10
CA MET A 165 22.45 -8.05 0.09
C MET A 165 21.04 -8.69 -0.03
N THR A 166 20.07 -7.93 -0.55
CA THR A 166 18.73 -8.42 -0.91
C THR A 166 18.73 -8.94 -2.33
N ALA A 167 17.86 -9.91 -2.67
CA ALA A 167 17.73 -10.39 -4.06
C ALA A 167 17.00 -9.39 -5.00
N SER A 168 16.91 -8.13 -4.60
CA SER A 168 16.24 -7.02 -5.30
C SER A 168 17.01 -5.71 -5.09
N LEU A 169 16.84 -4.77 -6.02
CA LEU A 169 17.27 -3.38 -5.90
C LEU A 169 16.11 -2.49 -5.46
N SER A 170 16.02 -2.20 -4.16
CA SER A 170 15.02 -1.26 -3.64
C SER A 170 15.55 0.17 -3.61
N PHE A 171 14.80 1.08 -4.21
CA PHE A 171 15.01 2.53 -4.10
C PHE A 171 14.13 3.16 -3.01
N GLY A 172 13.20 2.37 -2.42
CA GLY A 172 12.33 2.77 -1.32
C GLY A 172 11.20 3.71 -1.74
N PHE A 173 10.61 4.37 -0.75
CA PHE A 173 9.69 5.49 -0.94
C PHE A 173 10.45 6.81 -1.13
N VAL A 174 10.05 7.63 -2.11
CA VAL A 174 10.63 8.96 -2.36
C VAL A 174 9.57 9.99 -2.75
N ASP A 175 9.54 11.11 -2.02
CA ASP A 175 8.86 12.33 -2.45
C ASP A 175 9.79 13.14 -3.37
N LEU A 176 9.29 13.56 -4.53
CA LEU A 176 10.09 14.16 -5.59
C LEU A 176 9.53 15.51 -6.05
N ARG A 177 10.42 16.51 -6.11
CA ARG A 177 10.17 17.82 -6.74
C ARG A 177 10.83 17.94 -8.11
N ASP A 178 11.85 17.13 -8.34
CA ASP A 178 12.66 17.11 -9.56
C ASP A 178 12.78 15.68 -10.08
N ASN A 179 13.29 15.55 -11.31
CA ASN A 179 13.59 14.24 -11.88
C ASN A 179 14.50 13.42 -10.96
N PHE A 180 14.13 12.17 -10.74
CA PHE A 180 14.91 11.24 -9.95
C PHE A 180 16.02 10.62 -10.79
N SER A 181 17.24 10.59 -10.25
CA SER A 181 18.34 9.81 -10.78
C SER A 181 19.17 9.26 -9.62
N ARG A 182 19.25 7.94 -9.49
CA ARG A 182 20.01 7.30 -8.41
C ARG A 182 20.71 6.05 -8.89
N VAL A 183 21.97 5.91 -8.49
CA VAL A 183 22.79 4.72 -8.76
C VAL A 183 22.71 3.78 -7.56
N ARG A 184 22.50 2.49 -7.83
CA ARG A 184 22.76 1.37 -6.90
C ARG A 184 23.59 0.30 -7.61
N SER A 185 24.12 -0.66 -6.87
CA SER A 185 24.92 -1.75 -7.43
C SER A 185 24.24 -3.11 -7.27
N ILE A 186 24.41 -3.95 -8.28
CA ILE A 186 24.17 -5.40 -8.20
C ILE A 186 25.53 -6.06 -8.03
N LYS A 187 25.71 -6.82 -6.96
CA LYS A 187 26.88 -7.66 -6.75
C LYS A 187 26.60 -9.04 -7.32
N LEU A 188 27.34 -9.41 -8.36
CA LEU A 188 27.34 -10.76 -8.93
C LEU A 188 28.46 -11.56 -8.28
N ARG A 189 28.17 -12.77 -7.81
CA ARG A 189 29.14 -13.68 -7.19
C ARG A 189 29.12 -15.00 -7.93
N ASN A 190 30.27 -15.45 -8.38
CA ASN A 190 30.43 -16.69 -9.12
C ASN A 190 31.07 -17.75 -8.24
N HIS A 191 30.30 -18.77 -7.89
CA HIS A 191 30.71 -19.90 -7.07
C HIS A 191 31.29 -21.06 -7.91
N GLY A 192 31.21 -20.94 -9.24
CA GLY A 192 31.72 -21.91 -10.19
C GLY A 192 33.22 -21.82 -10.45
N SER A 193 33.75 -22.82 -11.15
CA SER A 193 35.17 -22.94 -11.50
C SER A 193 35.56 -22.24 -12.80
N SER A 194 34.61 -21.64 -13.51
CA SER A 194 34.80 -20.95 -14.80
C SER A 194 34.23 -19.54 -14.74
N ALA A 195 34.85 -18.59 -15.45
CA ALA A 195 34.31 -17.24 -15.55
C ALA A 195 32.92 -17.25 -16.20
N ALA A 196 32.02 -16.40 -15.72
CA ALA A 196 30.67 -16.24 -16.26
C ALA A 196 30.49 -14.85 -16.87
N THR A 197 29.94 -14.76 -18.08
CA THR A 197 29.76 -13.49 -18.79
C THR A 197 28.30 -13.28 -19.13
N PHE A 198 27.76 -12.10 -18.84
CA PHE A 198 26.35 -11.78 -19.07
C PHE A 198 26.19 -10.50 -19.88
N ASP A 199 25.31 -10.53 -20.87
CA ASP A 199 24.74 -9.32 -21.47
C ASP A 199 23.67 -8.75 -20.54
N VAL A 200 23.71 -7.43 -20.32
CA VAL A 200 22.86 -6.71 -19.36
C VAL A 200 21.78 -5.95 -20.11
N SER A 201 20.51 -6.11 -19.71
CA SER A 201 19.40 -5.33 -20.25
C SER A 201 18.30 -5.08 -19.23
N GLN A 202 17.46 -4.08 -19.51
CA GLN A 202 16.22 -3.83 -18.78
C GLN A 202 15.09 -4.63 -19.44
N THR A 203 14.28 -5.35 -18.65
CA THR A 203 13.06 -6.02 -19.14
C THR A 203 11.89 -5.81 -18.17
N ASN A 204 10.67 -6.06 -18.66
CA ASN A 204 9.46 -6.03 -17.83
C ASN A 204 9.26 -4.72 -17.06
N ALA A 205 9.64 -3.59 -17.66
CA ALA A 205 9.39 -2.27 -17.08
C ALA A 205 7.88 -2.07 -16.88
N SER A 206 7.47 -1.68 -15.68
CA SER A 206 6.08 -1.46 -15.28
C SER A 206 5.94 -0.24 -14.37
N GLY A 207 4.70 0.22 -14.20
CA GLY A 207 4.40 1.42 -13.42
C GLY A 207 4.69 2.70 -14.20
N SER A 208 5.11 3.76 -13.51
CA SER A 208 5.40 5.06 -14.11
C SER A 208 6.56 4.96 -15.12
N PRO A 209 6.48 5.66 -16.28
CA PRO A 209 7.55 5.71 -17.26
C PRO A 209 8.91 6.09 -16.65
N HIS A 210 9.95 5.32 -16.98
CA HIS A 210 11.31 5.44 -16.44
C HIS A 210 12.33 4.80 -17.39
N SER A 211 13.62 5.01 -17.12
CA SER A 211 14.71 4.33 -17.82
C SER A 211 15.77 3.81 -16.85
N VAL A 212 16.42 2.71 -17.25
CA VAL A 212 17.56 2.14 -16.52
C VAL A 212 18.79 2.18 -17.41
N SER A 213 19.91 2.67 -16.86
CA SER A 213 21.22 2.57 -17.51
C SER A 213 22.20 1.77 -16.67
N PHE A 214 23.15 1.12 -17.33
CA PHE A 214 24.09 0.20 -16.73
C PHE A 214 25.52 0.72 -16.88
N GLY A 215 26.35 0.49 -15.86
CA GLY A 215 27.77 0.84 -15.93
C GLY A 215 28.54 0.10 -17.03
N SER A 216 28.00 -1.03 -17.50
CA SER A 216 28.46 -1.77 -18.67
C SER A 216 27.29 -2.53 -19.30
N SER A 217 27.30 -2.71 -20.62
CA SER A 217 26.32 -3.57 -21.33
C SER A 217 26.65 -5.06 -21.22
N GLN A 218 27.86 -5.41 -20.76
CA GLN A 218 28.30 -6.77 -20.54
C GLN A 218 29.16 -6.84 -19.27
N VAL A 219 28.97 -7.87 -18.46
CA VAL A 219 29.72 -8.10 -17.21
C VAL A 219 30.32 -9.50 -17.20
N THR A 220 31.61 -9.61 -16.85
CA THR A 220 32.30 -10.90 -16.68
C THR A 220 32.71 -11.06 -15.22
N VAL A 221 32.22 -12.11 -14.59
CA VAL A 221 32.50 -12.47 -13.20
C VAL A 221 33.54 -13.60 -13.18
N PRO A 222 34.76 -13.38 -12.65
CA PRO A 222 35.80 -14.41 -12.58
C PRO A 222 35.33 -15.64 -11.80
N ALA A 223 35.91 -16.81 -12.10
CA ALA A 223 35.68 -18.03 -11.32
C ALA A 223 36.02 -17.80 -9.83
N GLY A 224 35.15 -18.22 -8.92
CA GLY A 224 35.29 -17.96 -7.48
C GLY A 224 35.31 -16.47 -7.08
N GLY A 225 34.98 -15.57 -8.01
CA GLY A 225 35.11 -14.13 -7.86
C GLY A 225 33.77 -13.40 -7.77
N ALA A 226 33.83 -12.08 -7.60
CA ALA A 226 32.67 -11.21 -7.59
C ALA A 226 32.93 -9.92 -8.36
N VAL A 227 31.87 -9.33 -8.92
CA VAL A 227 31.91 -8.04 -9.63
C VAL A 227 30.66 -7.24 -9.27
N GLU A 228 30.81 -5.92 -9.19
CA GLU A 228 29.69 -5.00 -9.04
C GLU A 228 29.29 -4.39 -10.39
N LEU A 229 28.00 -4.42 -10.67
CA LEU A 229 27.37 -3.75 -11.80
C LEU A 229 26.60 -2.53 -11.29
N ALA A 230 27.01 -1.33 -11.69
CA ALA A 230 26.26 -0.11 -11.41
C ALA A 230 24.97 -0.06 -12.24
N VAL A 231 23.87 0.30 -11.60
CA VAL A 231 22.52 0.43 -12.16
C VAL A 231 21.98 1.82 -11.79
N THR A 232 21.73 2.66 -12.78
CA THR A 232 21.13 3.99 -12.59
C THR A 232 19.65 3.93 -12.96
N LEU A 233 18.78 4.21 -12.00
CA LEU A 233 17.35 4.39 -12.25
C LEU A 233 17.07 5.87 -12.47
N ASN A 234 16.40 6.21 -13.58
CA ASN A 234 15.98 7.57 -13.90
C ASN A 234 14.46 7.63 -14.06
N VAL A 235 13.80 8.55 -13.34
CA VAL A 235 12.34 8.72 -13.36
C VAL A 235 12.00 10.19 -13.55
N PRO A 236 11.32 10.58 -14.64
CA PRO A 236 10.85 11.95 -14.80
C PRO A 236 9.74 12.26 -13.78
N VAL A 237 9.84 13.37 -13.05
CA VAL A 237 8.86 13.72 -12.01
C VAL A 237 7.45 13.95 -12.59
N ALA A 238 7.35 14.33 -13.86
CA ALA A 238 6.07 14.49 -14.54
C ALA A 238 5.28 13.18 -14.71
N THR A 239 5.86 12.00 -14.44
CA THR A 239 5.24 10.69 -14.68
C THR A 239 4.75 9.98 -13.43
N ILE A 240 5.10 10.46 -12.23
CA ILE A 240 4.84 9.77 -10.95
C ILE A 240 3.54 10.17 -10.28
N GLY A 241 2.89 11.27 -10.69
CA GLY A 241 1.58 11.67 -10.15
C GLY A 241 1.60 12.10 -8.67
N ASN A 242 0.41 12.36 -8.14
CA ASN A 242 0.17 12.91 -6.80
C ASN A 242 -0.31 11.82 -5.82
N ALA A 243 -0.74 12.20 -4.61
CA ALA A 243 -1.12 11.29 -3.52
C ALA A 243 -2.46 10.54 -3.75
N ASP A 244 -3.29 10.97 -4.70
CA ASP A 244 -4.63 10.42 -4.93
C ASP A 244 -4.64 8.96 -5.39
N ALA A 245 -3.51 8.44 -5.85
CA ALA A 245 -3.41 7.05 -6.23
C ALA A 245 -1.99 6.52 -6.09
N PHE A 246 -1.88 5.26 -5.66
CA PHE A 246 -0.60 4.56 -5.56
C PHE A 246 0.14 4.52 -6.90
N ARG A 247 1.46 4.70 -6.85
CA ARG A 247 2.35 4.73 -8.00
C ARG A 247 3.63 3.99 -7.66
N GLU A 248 4.14 3.27 -8.65
CA GLU A 248 5.38 2.51 -8.53
C GLU A 248 6.20 2.65 -9.80
N VAL A 249 7.50 2.39 -9.69
CA VAL A 249 8.42 2.18 -10.80
C VAL A 249 9.11 0.86 -10.56
N ALA A 250 8.91 -0.09 -11.48
CA ALA A 250 9.40 -1.44 -11.32
C ALA A 250 9.85 -2.07 -12.63
N GLY A 251 10.62 -3.15 -12.51
CA GLY A 251 11.01 -4.00 -13.63
C GLY A 251 12.19 -4.88 -13.25
N LEU A 252 12.85 -5.47 -14.24
CA LEU A 252 13.93 -6.44 -14.03
C LEU A 252 15.21 -5.99 -14.74
N VAL A 253 16.35 -6.14 -14.07
CA VAL A 253 17.67 -6.18 -14.70
C VAL A 253 17.93 -7.62 -15.11
N LYS A 254 17.91 -7.88 -16.43
CA LYS A 254 18.14 -9.21 -17.01
C LYS A 254 19.61 -9.37 -17.37
N LEU A 255 20.21 -10.45 -16.88
CA LEU A 255 21.58 -10.89 -17.13
C LEU A 255 21.51 -12.17 -17.98
N THR A 256 21.74 -12.02 -19.28
CA THR A 256 21.66 -13.13 -20.25
C THR A 256 23.04 -13.75 -20.44
N PRO A 257 23.24 -15.04 -20.15
CA PRO A 257 24.56 -15.66 -20.24
C PRO A 257 25.07 -15.70 -21.69
N VAL A 258 26.31 -15.29 -21.88
CA VAL A 258 27.01 -15.33 -23.16
C VAL A 258 27.72 -16.67 -23.31
N GLY A 259 27.63 -17.28 -24.50
CA GLY A 259 28.39 -18.50 -24.83
C GLY A 259 28.07 -19.71 -23.96
N GLY A 260 26.89 -19.78 -23.34
CA GLY A 260 26.51 -20.87 -22.44
C GLY A 260 27.13 -20.79 -21.04
N SER A 261 27.78 -19.67 -20.68
CA SER A 261 28.25 -19.43 -19.32
C SER A 261 27.11 -19.50 -18.29
N ASN A 262 27.45 -19.67 -17.02
CA ASN A 262 26.47 -19.89 -15.95
C ASN A 262 25.49 -21.04 -16.27
N ASN A 263 25.98 -22.09 -16.95
CA ASN A 263 25.19 -23.24 -17.41
C ASN A 263 23.97 -22.86 -18.26
N GLY A 264 24.04 -21.74 -18.98
CA GLY A 264 22.94 -21.20 -19.79
C GLY A 264 21.80 -20.58 -18.97
N VAL A 265 21.97 -20.42 -17.65
CA VAL A 265 20.94 -19.87 -16.77
C VAL A 265 20.95 -18.34 -16.81
N THR A 266 19.80 -17.77 -17.18
CA THR A 266 19.55 -16.31 -17.11
C THR A 266 19.23 -15.89 -15.68
N LEU A 267 19.80 -14.77 -15.26
CA LEU A 267 19.49 -14.13 -13.97
C LEU A 267 18.64 -12.87 -14.17
N ARG A 268 17.80 -12.56 -13.20
CA ARG A 268 16.93 -11.38 -13.17
C ARG A 268 16.97 -10.76 -11.77
N VAL A 269 17.34 -9.49 -11.67
CA VAL A 269 17.28 -8.76 -10.39
C VAL A 269 16.15 -7.73 -10.50
N PRO A 270 15.07 -7.84 -9.73
CA PRO A 270 14.01 -6.85 -9.77
C PRO A 270 14.50 -5.53 -9.16
N TYR A 271 14.13 -4.41 -9.78
CA TYR A 271 14.28 -3.09 -9.20
C TYR A 271 12.90 -2.51 -8.88
N TYR A 272 12.83 -1.72 -7.81
CA TYR A 272 11.55 -1.21 -7.31
C TYR A 272 11.70 0.16 -6.62
N LEU A 273 10.77 1.06 -6.89
CA LEU A 273 10.67 2.40 -6.31
C LEU A 273 9.19 2.74 -6.11
N VAL A 274 8.86 3.40 -5.00
CA VAL A 274 7.54 4.00 -4.75
C VAL A 274 7.71 5.52 -4.76
N PRO A 275 7.47 6.19 -5.90
CA PRO A 275 7.62 7.64 -5.98
C PRO A 275 6.29 8.37 -5.79
N ARG A 276 6.35 9.59 -5.24
CA ARG A 276 5.23 10.55 -5.21
C ARG A 276 5.74 11.95 -5.58
N ALA A 277 4.99 12.71 -6.37
CA ALA A 277 5.33 14.09 -6.66
C ALA A 277 4.89 15.00 -5.51
N ASP A 278 5.76 15.94 -5.14
CA ASP A 278 5.54 16.86 -4.02
C ASP A 278 5.08 18.24 -4.53
N SER A 279 3.98 18.74 -3.96
CA SER A 279 3.42 20.06 -4.27
C SER A 279 3.99 21.22 -3.43
N ASN A 280 4.80 20.95 -2.40
CA ASN A 280 5.43 21.92 -1.51
C ASN A 280 4.56 23.12 -1.08
N ILE A 281 3.28 22.88 -0.79
CA ILE A 281 2.37 23.91 -0.32
C ILE A 281 2.88 24.50 1.00
N ASN A 282 2.94 25.83 1.08
CA ASN A 282 3.29 26.58 2.27
C ASN A 282 2.24 27.64 2.56
N ALA A 283 1.60 27.54 3.72
CA ALA A 283 0.55 28.45 4.17
C ALA A 283 1.04 29.33 5.33
N LYS A 284 0.69 30.62 5.31
CA LYS A 284 1.00 31.59 6.38
C LYS A 284 -0.15 32.58 6.57
N LEU A 285 -0.41 32.97 7.81
CA LEU A 285 -1.32 34.08 8.11
C LEU A 285 -0.56 35.42 8.06
N ALA A 286 -1.25 36.47 7.60
CA ALA A 286 -0.74 37.84 7.66
C ALA A 286 -0.59 38.36 9.10
N SER A 287 -1.48 37.89 9.99
CA SER A 287 -1.43 38.10 11.44
C SER A 287 -2.00 36.88 12.15
N ASN A 288 -1.37 36.51 13.27
CA ASN A 288 -1.81 35.41 14.15
C ASN A 288 -2.72 35.91 15.29
N SER A 289 -3.06 37.21 15.31
CA SER A 289 -4.04 37.78 16.23
C SER A 289 -4.92 38.77 15.49
N VAL A 290 -6.24 38.69 15.70
CA VAL A 290 -7.24 39.57 15.08
C VAL A 290 -8.08 40.27 16.13
N PRO A 291 -8.39 41.58 15.99
CA PRO A 291 -9.24 42.29 16.95
C PRO A 291 -10.70 41.82 16.90
N ALA A 292 -11.40 41.76 18.03
CA ALA A 292 -12.83 41.43 18.06
C ALA A 292 -13.72 42.32 17.16
N GLY A 293 -13.35 43.60 16.97
CA GLY A 293 -14.08 44.52 16.09
C GLY A 293 -13.83 44.33 14.58
N SER A 294 -12.80 43.56 14.21
CA SER A 294 -12.48 43.19 12.82
C SER A 294 -11.80 41.81 12.81
N PRO A 295 -12.56 40.73 13.08
CA PRO A 295 -12.03 39.41 13.38
C PRO A 295 -11.62 38.66 12.10
N SER A 296 -10.68 39.21 11.34
CA SER A 296 -10.26 38.69 10.03
C SER A 296 -8.77 38.91 9.78
N THR A 297 -8.12 37.91 9.18
CA THR A 297 -6.76 37.94 8.66
C THR A 297 -6.74 37.34 7.26
N THR A 298 -5.59 37.31 6.59
CA THR A 298 -5.45 36.67 5.27
C THR A 298 -4.47 35.51 5.38
N ALA A 299 -4.90 34.32 4.94
CA ALA A 299 -4.00 33.22 4.68
C ALA A 299 -3.42 33.36 3.28
N ARG A 300 -2.10 33.29 3.17
CA ARG A 300 -1.36 33.20 1.92
C ARG A 300 -0.86 31.78 1.75
N VAL A 301 -1.25 31.14 0.66
CA VAL A 301 -0.85 29.77 0.30
C VAL A 301 0.03 29.84 -0.94
N THR A 302 1.19 29.20 -0.89
CA THR A 302 2.18 29.20 -1.98
C THR A 302 2.65 27.81 -2.30
N ASN A 303 3.08 27.59 -3.54
CA ASN A 303 3.72 26.36 -3.99
C ASN A 303 5.12 26.67 -4.53
N PRO A 304 6.12 26.99 -3.69
CA PRO A 304 7.45 27.30 -4.17
C PRO A 304 8.19 26.03 -4.62
N GLY A 305 8.36 25.84 -5.92
CA GLY A 305 9.16 24.74 -6.46
C GLY A 305 8.57 23.34 -6.22
N GLY A 306 7.25 23.22 -6.06
CA GLY A 306 6.59 21.93 -6.16
C GLY A 306 6.60 21.42 -7.60
N ALA A 307 6.59 20.09 -7.77
CA ALA A 307 6.52 19.43 -9.07
C ALA A 307 5.12 19.46 -9.68
N ILE A 308 4.10 19.54 -8.84
CA ILE A 308 2.68 19.49 -9.18
C ILE A 308 1.92 20.61 -8.50
N ALA A 309 0.70 20.88 -8.96
CA ALA A 309 -0.22 21.72 -8.19
C ALA A 309 -0.52 21.02 -6.86
N GLY A 310 -0.71 21.82 -5.82
CA GLY A 310 -1.15 21.31 -4.52
C GLY A 310 -2.40 22.04 -4.06
N THR A 311 -2.99 21.53 -2.98
CA THR A 311 -4.23 22.05 -2.42
C THR A 311 -3.98 22.52 -0.99
N GLY A 312 -4.53 23.67 -0.62
CA GLY A 312 -4.65 24.07 0.78
C GLY A 312 -6.11 23.96 1.16
N ASP A 313 -6.47 22.93 1.93
CA ASP A 313 -7.80 22.71 2.47
C ASP A 313 -7.85 23.14 3.94
N PHE A 314 -8.83 23.96 4.31
CA PHE A 314 -8.81 24.70 5.58
C PHE A 314 -9.77 24.10 6.61
N TYR A 315 -9.21 23.61 7.70
CA TYR A 315 -9.94 23.03 8.83
C TYR A 315 -9.90 23.97 10.05
N ALA A 316 -10.92 23.92 10.89
CA ALA A 316 -10.86 24.46 12.25
C ALA A 316 -9.97 23.54 13.09
N TRP A 317 -8.79 24.02 13.49
CA TRP A 317 -7.83 23.22 14.24
C TRP A 317 -8.27 23.10 15.71
N GLY A 318 -8.57 21.89 16.17
CA GLY A 318 -9.14 21.66 17.51
C GLY A 318 -8.20 20.99 18.49
N LEU A 319 -7.49 19.94 18.07
CA LEU A 319 -6.61 19.16 18.95
C LEU A 319 -5.16 19.22 18.47
N SER A 320 -4.23 19.18 19.42
CA SER A 320 -2.80 19.09 19.17
C SER A 320 -2.19 18.22 20.24
N ASP A 321 -1.23 17.39 19.83
CA ASP A 321 -0.63 16.40 20.70
C ASP A 321 0.89 16.34 20.50
N PRO A 322 1.70 16.23 21.57
CA PRO A 322 3.15 16.08 21.45
C PRO A 322 3.53 14.66 21.01
N SER A 323 4.58 14.51 20.20
CA SER A 323 5.06 13.16 19.86
C SER A 323 5.52 12.43 21.12
N ASP A 324 4.83 11.35 21.46
CA ASP A 324 5.09 10.53 22.63
C ASP A 324 5.15 9.03 22.32
N THR A 325 4.76 8.62 21.11
CA THR A 325 5.04 7.29 20.54
C THR A 325 5.93 7.36 19.29
N HIS A 326 6.39 6.21 18.80
CA HIS A 326 7.17 6.09 17.55
C HIS A 326 6.43 5.31 16.47
N ALA A 327 5.16 4.97 16.70
CA ALA A 327 4.34 4.20 15.79
C ALA A 327 3.55 5.12 14.84
N SER A 328 2.98 4.57 13.77
CA SER A 328 2.25 5.37 12.77
C SER A 328 0.93 5.95 13.28
N ASN A 329 0.46 5.51 14.45
CA ASN A 329 -0.72 6.03 15.12
C ASN A 329 -0.44 7.26 16.00
N ASP A 330 0.81 7.74 16.10
CA ASP A 330 1.21 8.94 16.86
C ASP A 330 0.57 10.20 16.26
N VAL A 331 -0.59 10.60 16.79
CA VAL A 331 -1.36 11.75 16.33
C VAL A 331 -0.62 13.03 16.71
N ARG A 332 -0.64 14.00 15.80
CA ARG A 332 -0.07 15.33 16.00
C ARG A 332 -1.15 16.39 16.14
N ALA A 333 -2.18 16.32 15.31
CA ALA A 333 -3.24 17.31 15.29
C ALA A 333 -4.52 16.77 14.65
N ILE A 334 -5.65 17.29 15.13
CA ILE A 334 -6.96 17.03 14.53
C ILE A 334 -7.67 18.35 14.23
N GLY A 335 -8.17 18.46 13.01
CA GLY A 335 -9.00 19.56 12.54
C GLY A 335 -10.37 19.07 12.07
N ALA A 336 -11.38 19.93 12.14
CA ALA A 336 -12.72 19.64 11.63
C ALA A 336 -13.17 20.69 10.62
N GLN A 337 -13.82 20.24 9.56
CA GLN A 337 -14.48 21.10 8.58
C GLN A 337 -15.87 20.58 8.24
N THR A 338 -16.68 21.39 7.57
CA THR A 338 -18.06 21.06 7.27
C THR A 338 -18.58 21.72 5.99
N PHE A 339 -19.42 20.99 5.28
CA PHE A 339 -20.05 21.43 4.04
C PHE A 339 -21.56 21.14 4.07
N PRO A 340 -22.39 21.95 3.38
CA PRO A 340 -23.75 21.56 3.06
C PRO A 340 -23.74 20.24 2.28
N ASP A 341 -24.58 19.27 2.68
CA ASP A 341 -24.74 18.02 1.91
C ASP A 341 -25.46 18.36 0.59
N PRO A 342 -24.79 18.25 -0.57
CA PRO A 342 -25.37 18.65 -1.85
C PRO A 342 -26.50 17.72 -2.31
N SER A 343 -26.61 16.53 -1.71
CA SER A 343 -27.62 15.51 -2.03
C SER A 343 -28.87 15.59 -1.15
N ALA A 344 -28.89 16.49 -0.17
CA ALA A 344 -29.94 16.52 0.84
C ALA A 344 -31.19 17.29 0.38
N SER A 345 -32.35 16.65 0.52
CA SER A 345 -33.64 17.36 0.62
C SER A 345 -33.75 18.20 1.89
N ASP A 346 -32.92 17.91 2.90
CA ASP A 346 -32.83 18.65 4.15
C ASP A 346 -31.75 19.74 4.08
N PRO A 347 -32.12 21.04 4.04
CA PRO A 347 -31.16 22.14 3.95
C PRO A 347 -30.26 22.30 5.19
N ASN A 348 -30.64 21.66 6.31
CA ASN A 348 -29.85 21.67 7.54
C ASN A 348 -28.85 20.53 7.61
N ARG A 349 -28.86 19.57 6.69
CA ARG A 349 -27.88 18.49 6.72
C ARG A 349 -26.49 19.03 6.37
N ARG A 350 -25.50 18.50 7.08
CA ARG A 350 -24.08 18.78 6.87
C ARG A 350 -23.29 17.49 6.79
N ASP A 351 -22.29 17.49 5.93
CA ASP A 351 -21.18 16.55 6.00
C ASP A 351 -20.07 17.22 6.84
N ILE A 352 -19.39 16.43 7.65
CA ILE A 352 -18.26 16.83 8.51
C ILE A 352 -17.07 16.02 8.07
N VAL A 353 -15.90 16.63 7.97
CA VAL A 353 -14.65 15.91 7.71
C VAL A 353 -13.70 16.20 8.86
N PHE A 354 -13.22 15.14 9.51
CA PHE A 354 -12.10 15.24 10.44
C PHE A 354 -10.81 14.95 9.70
N ALA A 355 -9.86 15.88 9.72
CA ALA A 355 -8.50 15.63 9.29
C ALA A 355 -7.64 15.27 10.50
N ILE A 356 -7.01 14.10 10.43
CA ILE A 356 -6.09 13.59 11.45
C ILE A 356 -4.69 13.58 10.82
N ASN A 357 -3.77 14.36 11.40
CA ASN A 357 -2.37 14.34 11.00
C ASN A 357 -1.53 13.70 12.09
N GLY A 358 -0.68 12.75 11.73
CA GLY A 358 0.28 12.09 12.62
C GLY A 358 1.72 12.57 12.45
N TYR A 359 2.58 12.19 13.39
CA TYR A 359 4.02 12.43 13.32
C TYR A 359 4.73 11.46 12.37
N ASN A 360 4.29 10.20 12.35
CA ASN A 360 5.00 9.10 11.72
C ASN A 360 4.25 8.57 10.50
N ARG A 361 5.00 8.36 9.41
CA ARG A 361 4.48 7.88 8.13
C ARG A 361 4.00 6.43 8.22
N TRP A 362 2.81 6.16 7.67
CA TRP A 362 2.35 4.80 7.37
C TRP A 362 2.59 4.46 5.89
N SER A 363 2.80 3.19 5.56
CA SER A 363 2.74 2.75 4.16
C SER A 363 1.30 2.69 3.65
N ASN A 364 0.37 2.28 4.50
CA ASN A 364 -1.07 2.28 4.24
C ASN A 364 -1.77 2.62 5.57
N ALA A 365 -2.71 3.56 5.57
CA ALA A 365 -3.38 3.99 6.80
C ALA A 365 -4.23 2.87 7.44
N ALA A 366 -4.67 1.87 6.68
CA ALA A 366 -5.43 0.72 7.19
C ALA A 366 -4.63 -0.19 8.15
N THR A 367 -3.34 0.12 8.38
CA THR A 367 -2.56 -0.48 9.47
C THR A 367 -2.81 0.17 10.83
N ASN A 368 -3.49 1.32 10.83
CA ASN A 368 -3.91 2.04 12.01
C ASN A 368 -5.44 2.00 12.14
N GLU A 369 -5.89 2.35 13.33
CA GLU A 369 -7.27 2.71 13.64
C GLU A 369 -7.26 4.05 14.39
N PHE A 370 -8.11 4.99 13.99
CA PHE A 370 -8.24 6.28 14.67
C PHE A 370 -9.68 6.49 15.13
N ASP A 371 -9.83 6.70 16.43
CA ASP A 371 -11.13 6.85 17.08
C ASP A 371 -11.32 8.29 17.51
N ILE A 372 -12.36 8.95 17.01
CA ILE A 372 -12.80 10.26 17.48
C ILE A 372 -14.11 10.05 18.25
N TYR A 373 -14.02 10.15 19.57
CA TYR A 373 -15.16 10.10 20.47
C TYR A 373 -15.90 11.43 20.42
N VAL A 374 -17.23 11.38 20.36
CA VAL A 374 -18.09 12.55 20.14
C VAL A 374 -19.22 12.56 21.16
N ASP A 375 -19.27 13.60 21.97
CA ASP A 375 -20.38 13.97 22.85
C ASP A 375 -21.24 15.04 22.14
N VAL A 376 -22.46 14.68 21.73
CA VAL A 376 -23.31 15.55 20.91
C VAL A 376 -24.27 16.42 21.73
N ASN A 377 -24.35 16.20 23.04
CA ASN A 377 -25.25 16.93 23.93
C ASN A 377 -24.49 17.75 25.01
N ASN A 378 -23.17 17.60 25.09
CA ASN A 378 -22.24 18.20 26.04
C ASN A 378 -22.54 17.87 27.51
N ASP A 379 -23.01 16.66 27.80
CA ASP A 379 -23.23 16.17 29.17
C ASP A 379 -21.97 15.52 29.79
N GLY A 380 -20.89 15.40 29.01
CA GLY A 380 -19.62 14.81 29.42
C GLY A 380 -19.53 13.30 29.19
N VAL A 381 -20.49 12.70 28.48
CA VAL A 381 -20.49 11.30 28.07
C VAL A 381 -20.48 11.23 26.53
N ASP A 382 -19.57 10.44 25.97
CA ASP A 382 -19.54 10.26 24.52
C ASP A 382 -20.74 9.44 24.04
N ASP A 383 -21.38 9.92 22.99
CA ASP A 383 -22.57 9.32 22.39
C ASP A 383 -22.21 8.47 21.16
N TYR A 384 -21.16 8.88 20.45
CA TYR A 384 -20.73 8.29 19.19
C TYR A 384 -19.21 8.17 19.12
N VAL A 385 -18.74 7.25 18.29
CA VAL A 385 -17.32 7.13 17.93
C VAL A 385 -17.20 7.12 16.41
N VAL A 386 -16.45 8.06 15.87
CA VAL A 386 -16.06 8.11 14.46
C VAL A 386 -14.75 7.35 14.32
N VAL A 387 -14.75 6.27 13.56
CA VAL A 387 -13.63 5.33 13.48
C VAL A 387 -13.11 5.27 12.06
N GLY A 388 -11.85 5.66 11.87
CA GLY A 388 -11.07 5.39 10.67
C GLY A 388 -10.39 4.04 10.81
N VAL A 389 -10.82 3.04 10.04
CA VAL A 389 -10.29 1.66 10.14
C VAL A 389 -10.46 0.92 8.81
N ASP A 390 -9.77 -0.21 8.62
CA ASP A 390 -9.91 -1.03 7.42
C ASP A 390 -11.37 -1.45 7.16
N PHE A 391 -11.87 -1.07 5.98
CA PHE A 391 -13.22 -1.31 5.52
C PHE A 391 -13.52 -2.81 5.39
N GLY A 392 -12.59 -3.60 4.86
CA GLY A 392 -12.73 -5.05 4.70
C GLY A 392 -12.78 -5.78 6.04
N ALA A 393 -11.98 -5.35 7.02
CA ALA A 393 -11.99 -5.91 8.36
C ALA A 393 -13.38 -5.78 9.01
N VAL A 394 -14.00 -4.60 8.91
CA VAL A 394 -15.34 -4.37 9.47
C VAL A 394 -16.45 -5.05 8.66
N THR A 395 -16.38 -5.03 7.33
CA THR A 395 -17.51 -5.47 6.47
C THR A 395 -17.45 -6.95 6.08
N ALA A 396 -16.27 -7.56 6.06
CA ALA A 396 -16.05 -8.92 5.58
C ALA A 396 -15.19 -9.77 6.55
N GLY A 397 -14.64 -9.19 7.62
CA GLY A 397 -13.74 -9.89 8.54
C GLY A 397 -12.34 -10.14 7.97
N SER A 398 -11.96 -9.46 6.89
CA SER A 398 -10.66 -9.60 6.25
C SER A 398 -10.17 -8.28 5.68
N PHE A 399 -8.93 -7.90 6.00
CA PHE A 399 -8.33 -6.64 5.56
C PHE A 399 -8.27 -6.52 4.04
N ASN A 400 -8.64 -5.35 3.52
CA ASN A 400 -8.56 -5.04 2.09
C ASN A 400 -7.69 -3.81 1.77
N GLY A 401 -7.14 -3.16 2.79
CA GLY A 401 -6.25 -2.01 2.68
C GLY A 401 -6.94 -0.70 2.34
N GLN A 402 -8.27 -0.63 2.44
CA GLN A 402 -9.05 0.60 2.25
C GLN A 402 -9.58 1.09 3.59
N VAL A 403 -9.41 2.37 3.89
CA VAL A 403 -9.96 2.98 5.10
C VAL A 403 -11.45 3.30 4.91
N GLY A 404 -12.28 2.93 5.88
CA GLY A 404 -13.67 3.36 5.99
C GLY A 404 -13.86 4.37 7.12
N ALA A 405 -14.75 5.35 6.93
CA ALA A 405 -15.16 6.30 7.97
C ALA A 405 -16.46 5.81 8.63
N PHE A 406 -16.32 4.99 9.66
CA PHE A 406 -17.45 4.38 10.37
C PHE A 406 -17.91 5.28 11.52
N VAL A 407 -19.21 5.22 11.83
CA VAL A 407 -19.78 5.86 13.03
C VAL A 407 -20.52 4.82 13.86
N PHE A 408 -19.97 4.54 15.04
CA PHE A 408 -20.53 3.65 16.06
C PHE A 408 -21.29 4.47 17.11
N SER A 409 -22.32 3.88 17.71
CA SER A 409 -23.02 4.46 18.87
C SER A 409 -22.48 3.81 20.15
N THR A 410 -22.36 4.59 21.22
CA THR A 410 -22.04 4.07 22.56
C THR A 410 -23.28 3.53 23.28
N HIS A 411 -24.48 3.85 22.78
CA HIS A 411 -25.77 3.47 23.35
C HIS A 411 -26.35 2.20 22.72
N SER A 412 -26.05 1.94 21.45
CA SER A 412 -26.60 0.80 20.69
C SER A 412 -25.57 0.11 19.80
N ALA A 413 -25.73 -1.20 19.59
CA ALA A 413 -24.85 -1.97 18.73
C ALA A 413 -24.97 -1.57 17.25
N GLY A 414 -23.85 -1.69 16.53
CA GLY A 414 -23.76 -1.52 15.08
C GLY A 414 -23.13 -0.21 14.64
N ALA A 415 -22.54 -0.23 13.45
CA ALA A 415 -21.92 0.90 12.79
C ALA A 415 -22.77 1.42 11.64
N SER A 416 -22.62 2.69 11.31
CA SER A 416 -23.05 3.25 10.04
C SER A 416 -21.84 3.69 9.24
N ILE A 417 -21.88 3.54 7.92
CA ILE A 417 -20.87 4.05 7.01
C ILE A 417 -21.57 4.70 5.82
N VAL A 418 -21.12 5.90 5.47
CA VAL A 418 -21.60 6.65 4.31
C VAL A 418 -20.46 6.88 3.32
N PHE A 419 -19.23 6.96 3.81
CA PHE A 419 -18.05 7.33 3.03
C PHE A 419 -16.87 6.41 3.35
N LEU A 420 -15.99 6.23 2.38
CA LEU A 420 -14.63 5.77 2.66
C LEU A 420 -13.81 6.94 3.22
N GLY A 421 -12.80 6.63 4.03
CA GLY A 421 -11.79 7.61 4.41
C GLY A 421 -10.87 7.93 3.24
N PHE A 422 -10.35 9.15 3.21
CA PHE A 422 -9.27 9.51 2.28
C PHE A 422 -7.95 9.48 3.03
N ALA A 423 -7.13 8.48 2.73
CA ALA A 423 -5.86 8.25 3.41
C ALA A 423 -4.82 7.76 2.41
N PRO A 424 -4.06 8.67 1.77
CA PRO A 424 -3.03 8.30 0.82
C PRO A 424 -2.01 7.33 1.38
N THR A 425 -1.56 6.40 0.53
CA THR A 425 -0.42 5.52 0.84
C THR A 425 0.83 6.35 1.05
N ASP A 426 1.71 5.87 1.91
CA ASP A 426 2.95 6.55 2.27
C ASP A 426 2.75 7.96 2.88
N GLY A 427 1.55 8.27 3.38
CA GLY A 427 1.20 9.56 4.01
C GLY A 427 1.28 9.57 5.54
N THR A 428 0.79 10.67 6.11
CA THR A 428 0.60 10.90 7.56
C THR A 428 -0.71 11.60 7.88
N THR A 429 -1.55 11.83 6.87
CA THR A 429 -2.82 12.52 7.02
C THR A 429 -3.96 11.68 6.48
N GLU A 430 -5.00 11.56 7.27
CA GLU A 430 -6.23 10.86 6.94
C GLU A 430 -7.42 11.80 7.15
N GLU A 431 -8.37 11.74 6.22
CA GLU A 431 -9.60 12.51 6.28
C GLU A 431 -10.79 11.55 6.43
N LEU A 432 -11.57 11.77 7.49
CA LEU A 432 -12.72 10.97 7.88
C LEU A 432 -14.01 11.77 7.65
N PRO A 433 -14.60 11.66 6.44
CA PRO A 433 -15.91 12.23 6.16
C PRO A 433 -17.01 11.43 6.84
N ILE A 434 -17.91 12.14 7.53
CA ILE A 434 -19.15 11.63 8.10
C ILE A 434 -20.30 12.58 7.79
N ARG A 435 -21.50 12.15 8.10
CA ARG A 435 -22.70 12.96 8.00
C ARG A 435 -23.31 13.23 9.37
N THR A 436 -23.78 14.45 9.58
CA THR A 436 -24.47 14.85 10.83
C THR A 436 -25.63 13.92 11.21
N SER A 437 -26.32 13.30 10.24
CA SER A 437 -27.38 12.32 10.52
C SER A 437 -26.88 11.00 11.11
N GLN A 438 -25.60 10.67 10.97
CA GLN A 438 -24.99 9.50 11.64
C GLN A 438 -24.83 9.73 13.15
N LEU A 439 -24.80 11.00 13.58
CA LEU A 439 -24.70 11.45 14.97
C LEU A 439 -26.07 11.81 15.57
N CYS A 440 -27.13 11.15 15.09
CA CYS A 440 -28.50 11.38 15.51
C CYS A 440 -29.35 10.13 15.27
N ARG A 441 -29.06 9.05 15.99
CA ARG A 441 -29.87 7.82 15.91
C ARG A 441 -31.18 7.98 16.69
N THR A 442 -32.22 7.31 16.22
CA THR A 442 -33.55 7.39 16.83
C THR A 442 -33.51 6.93 18.29
N GLY A 443 -33.88 7.83 19.22
CA GLY A 443 -33.95 7.53 20.65
C GLY A 443 -32.64 7.73 21.41
N GLU A 444 -31.58 8.19 20.75
CA GLU A 444 -30.29 8.53 21.34
C GLU A 444 -30.08 10.05 21.38
N PRO A 445 -29.10 10.55 22.15
CA PRO A 445 -28.63 11.92 22.02
C PRO A 445 -28.28 12.25 20.58
N CYS A 446 -28.63 13.47 20.15
CA CYS A 446 -28.63 13.83 18.74
C CYS A 446 -27.99 15.19 18.52
N LEU A 447 -27.04 15.23 17.58
CA LEU A 447 -26.49 16.46 17.05
C LEU A 447 -27.52 17.16 16.16
N SER A 448 -27.91 18.38 16.52
CA SER A 448 -29.03 19.06 15.88
C SER A 448 -28.82 20.57 15.84
N LYS A 449 -29.05 21.17 14.67
CA LYS A 449 -28.92 22.63 14.48
C LYS A 449 -29.70 23.47 15.48
N THR A 450 -30.86 22.99 15.94
CA THR A 450 -31.80 23.78 16.75
C THR A 450 -31.67 23.54 18.25
N SER A 451 -31.36 22.30 18.66
CA SER A 451 -31.28 21.94 20.08
C SER A 451 -29.84 21.86 20.57
N ASN A 452 -28.98 21.13 19.86
CA ASN A 452 -27.59 20.87 20.23
C ASN A 452 -26.68 21.07 19.01
N PRO A 453 -26.35 22.32 18.64
CA PRO A 453 -25.59 22.59 17.42
C PRO A 453 -24.09 22.33 17.56
N ARG A 454 -23.62 21.86 18.72
CA ARG A 454 -22.21 21.73 19.08
C ARG A 454 -21.96 20.36 19.66
N PHE A 455 -20.82 19.78 19.32
CA PHE A 455 -20.31 18.58 19.98
C PHE A 455 -18.92 18.85 20.57
N THR A 456 -18.59 18.08 21.61
CA THR A 456 -17.22 17.93 22.12
C THR A 456 -16.62 16.67 21.54
N TYR A 457 -15.32 16.67 21.24
CA TYR A 457 -14.62 15.49 20.76
C TYR A 457 -13.21 15.38 21.32
N HIS A 458 -12.73 14.15 21.44
CA HIS A 458 -11.37 13.76 21.77
C HIS A 458 -11.02 12.50 20.98
N ALA A 459 -9.74 12.08 20.99
CA ALA A 459 -9.32 11.04 20.07
C ALA A 459 -8.27 10.08 20.62
N PHE A 460 -8.19 8.91 19.98
CA PHE A 460 -7.19 7.89 20.20
C PHE A 460 -6.67 7.38 18.86
N GLY A 461 -5.39 7.02 18.81
CA GLY A 461 -4.79 6.30 17.70
C GLY A 461 -4.37 4.91 18.13
N PHE A 462 -4.56 3.91 17.27
CA PHE A 462 -4.15 2.52 17.50
C PHE A 462 -3.32 2.02 16.33
N ASP A 463 -2.18 1.39 16.60
CA ASP A 463 -1.41 0.66 15.58
C ASP A 463 -1.75 -0.83 15.67
N LEU A 464 -2.37 -1.36 14.61
CA LEU A 464 -2.94 -2.71 14.59
C LEU A 464 -1.89 -3.83 14.50
N PHE A 465 -0.61 -3.48 14.34
CA PHE A 465 0.50 -4.45 14.24
C PHE A 465 1.32 -4.55 15.52
N SER A 466 1.60 -3.41 16.14
CA SER A 466 2.40 -3.29 17.37
C SER A 466 1.54 -3.27 18.63
N ASN A 467 0.23 -3.06 18.51
CA ASN A 467 -0.68 -2.74 19.61
C ASN A 467 -0.30 -1.45 20.35
N SER A 468 0.42 -0.53 19.69
CA SER A 468 0.64 0.82 20.22
C SER A 468 -0.70 1.54 20.33
N VAL A 469 -0.87 2.30 21.42
CA VAL A 469 -2.03 3.16 21.65
C VAL A 469 -1.50 4.57 21.93
N ASP A 470 -2.09 5.53 21.25
CA ASP A 470 -1.86 6.95 21.43
C ASP A 470 -3.14 7.59 21.96
N VAL A 471 -3.02 8.41 23.00
CA VAL A 471 -4.13 9.11 23.65
C VAL A 471 -3.94 10.59 23.41
N VAL A 472 -4.79 11.18 22.57
CA VAL A 472 -4.68 12.60 22.22
C VAL A 472 -5.07 13.47 23.40
N ASP A 473 -4.17 14.34 23.82
CA ASP A 473 -4.37 15.22 24.97
C ASP A 473 -5.55 16.19 24.77
N GLY A 474 -6.46 16.17 25.74
CA GLY A 474 -7.55 17.15 25.86
C GLY A 474 -8.79 16.85 25.01
N SER A 475 -9.59 17.89 24.79
CA SER A 475 -10.84 17.81 24.03
C SER A 475 -11.07 19.12 23.28
N ALA A 476 -11.73 19.04 22.12
CA ALA A 476 -12.09 20.19 21.31
C ALA A 476 -13.60 20.26 21.09
N LYS A 477 -14.09 21.39 20.61
CA LYS A 477 -15.51 21.61 20.31
C LYS A 477 -15.69 22.11 18.89
N PHE A 478 -16.79 21.72 18.25
CA PHE A 478 -17.09 22.16 16.90
C PHE A 478 -18.60 22.36 16.68
N ASN A 479 -18.93 23.32 15.82
CA ASN A 479 -20.29 23.62 15.39
C ASN A 479 -20.39 23.53 13.86
N PRO A 480 -21.01 22.47 13.30
CA PRO A 480 -21.05 22.27 11.86
C PRO A 480 -22.00 23.23 11.12
N TRP A 481 -22.85 23.97 11.83
CA TRP A 481 -23.80 24.91 11.22
C TRP A 481 -23.34 26.35 11.26
N THR A 482 -22.55 26.70 12.27
CA THR A 482 -22.00 28.05 12.44
C THR A 482 -20.60 27.89 13.04
N PRO A 483 -19.57 27.62 12.22
CA PRO A 483 -18.21 27.45 12.73
C PRO A 483 -17.65 28.71 13.41
N ALA A 484 -16.78 28.51 14.40
CA ALA A 484 -16.09 29.60 15.09
C ALA A 484 -15.02 30.30 14.24
N ILE A 485 -14.46 29.59 13.26
CA ILE A 485 -13.47 30.07 12.32
C ILE A 485 -13.86 29.62 10.90
N SER A 486 -13.56 30.43 9.89
CA SER A 486 -13.73 30.04 8.49
C SER A 486 -12.95 28.75 8.19
N GLN A 487 -13.59 27.88 7.43
CA GLN A 487 -13.15 26.52 7.10
C GLN A 487 -13.78 26.12 5.75
N GLY A 488 -13.32 25.03 5.15
CA GLY A 488 -13.85 24.50 3.89
C GLY A 488 -13.43 25.32 2.66
N ASP A 489 -12.51 26.28 2.83
CA ASP A 489 -11.84 26.91 1.70
C ASP A 489 -10.89 25.90 1.08
N PHE A 490 -10.98 25.71 -0.24
CA PHE A 490 -10.13 24.80 -0.99
C PHE A 490 -9.35 25.56 -2.07
N LEU A 491 -8.06 25.79 -1.82
CA LEU A 491 -7.20 26.56 -2.72
C LEU A 491 -6.28 25.64 -3.53
N SER A 492 -6.53 25.51 -4.83
CA SER A 492 -5.55 24.89 -5.74
C SER A 492 -4.47 25.90 -6.13
N VAL A 493 -3.20 25.55 -5.89
CA VAL A 493 -2.05 26.42 -6.13
C VAL A 493 -1.05 25.70 -7.04
N ALA A 494 -0.94 26.17 -8.28
CA ALA A 494 0.01 25.67 -9.26
C ALA A 494 1.48 25.92 -8.83
N PRO A 495 2.46 25.16 -9.35
CA PRO A 495 3.87 25.40 -9.11
C PRO A 495 4.28 26.86 -9.35
N GLY A 496 4.98 27.44 -8.39
CA GLY A 496 5.43 28.84 -8.40
C GLY A 496 4.32 29.87 -8.13
N ALA A 497 3.07 29.46 -7.97
CA ALA A 497 1.95 30.36 -7.77
C ALA A 497 1.71 30.71 -6.29
N THR A 498 0.82 31.67 -6.09
CA THR A 498 0.32 32.11 -4.79
C THR A 498 -1.19 32.27 -4.89
N ALA A 499 -1.91 31.80 -3.88
CA ALA A 499 -3.32 32.09 -3.65
C ALA A 499 -3.50 32.70 -2.25
N THR A 500 -4.63 33.37 -2.04
CA THR A 500 -4.99 33.93 -0.74
C THR A 500 -6.46 33.71 -0.46
N THR A 501 -6.80 33.44 0.80
CA THR A 501 -8.19 33.43 1.28
C THR A 501 -8.27 34.21 2.61
N PRO A 502 -9.37 34.95 2.88
CA PRO A 502 -9.59 35.49 4.22
C PRO A 502 -9.79 34.35 5.24
N VAL A 503 -9.18 34.49 6.41
CA VAL A 503 -9.49 33.64 7.58
C VAL A 503 -10.23 34.51 8.58
N THR A 504 -11.50 34.19 8.84
CA THR A 504 -12.39 34.99 9.69
C THR A 504 -12.79 34.22 10.93
N ILE A 505 -12.96 34.93 12.05
CA ILE A 505 -13.48 34.38 13.31
C ILE A 505 -14.89 34.93 13.52
N ASN A 506 -15.81 34.07 13.96
CA ASN A 506 -17.09 34.47 14.53
C ASN A 506 -16.90 34.67 16.05
N PRO A 507 -16.84 35.89 16.58
CA PRO A 507 -16.53 36.13 18.00
C PRO A 507 -17.53 35.48 18.96
N ALA A 508 -18.80 35.41 18.58
CA ALA A 508 -19.85 34.84 19.42
C ALA A 508 -19.71 33.32 19.53
N GLU A 509 -19.42 32.65 18.41
CA GLU A 509 -19.21 31.20 18.42
C GLU A 509 -17.83 30.81 18.98
N TRP A 510 -16.80 31.61 18.72
CA TRP A 510 -15.44 31.36 19.22
C TRP A 510 -15.38 31.22 20.74
N ALA A 511 -16.22 31.95 21.48
CA ALA A 511 -16.33 31.81 22.93
C ALA A 511 -16.93 30.45 23.38
N LEU A 512 -17.65 29.76 22.50
CA LEU A 512 -18.38 28.52 22.78
C LEU A 512 -17.67 27.28 22.24
N THR A 513 -17.05 27.41 21.07
CA THR A 513 -16.25 26.36 20.41
C THR A 513 -14.90 26.94 19.95
N PRO A 514 -14.00 27.32 20.88
CA PRO A 514 -12.72 27.91 20.50
C PRO A 514 -11.87 26.91 19.71
N ALA A 515 -11.32 27.36 18.59
CA ALA A 515 -10.30 26.62 17.86
C ALA A 515 -8.90 27.11 18.30
N LEU A 516 -7.87 26.31 18.04
CA LEU A 516 -6.47 26.69 18.22
C LEU A 516 -5.97 27.60 17.07
N GLY A 517 -6.68 27.57 15.94
CA GLY A 517 -6.39 28.32 14.73
C GLY A 517 -6.97 27.62 13.51
N THR A 518 -6.26 27.68 12.39
CA THR A 518 -6.60 26.91 11.18
C THR A 518 -5.52 25.87 10.87
N MET A 519 -5.97 24.67 10.51
CA MET A 519 -5.12 23.60 9.99
C MET A 519 -5.29 23.57 8.49
N VAL A 520 -4.20 23.71 7.74
CA VAL A 520 -4.20 23.69 6.27
C VAL A 520 -3.65 22.35 5.81
N VAL A 521 -4.52 21.50 5.26
CA VAL A 521 -4.20 20.17 4.77
C VAL A 521 -3.78 20.22 3.31
N SER A 522 -2.70 19.49 2.99
CA SER A 522 -2.08 19.37 1.68
C SER A 522 -1.46 17.96 1.56
N THR A 523 -2.25 16.95 1.21
CA THR A 523 -1.80 15.54 1.17
C THR A 523 -0.72 15.24 0.12
N ASP A 524 -0.53 16.15 -0.83
CA ASP A 524 0.54 16.12 -1.83
C ASP A 524 1.85 16.74 -1.33
N ASN A 525 1.92 17.20 -0.08
CA ASN A 525 3.19 17.59 0.53
C ASN A 525 3.94 16.37 1.04
N LYS A 526 5.22 16.58 1.34
CA LYS A 526 6.03 15.60 2.05
C LYS A 526 5.33 15.11 3.33
N SER A 527 5.30 13.80 3.53
CA SER A 527 4.63 13.21 4.71
C SER A 527 5.23 13.73 6.02
N GLY A 528 4.36 13.93 7.00
CA GLY A 528 4.62 14.51 8.31
C GLY A 528 3.85 15.81 8.49
N LYS A 529 4.44 16.73 9.26
CA LYS A 529 3.86 18.06 9.54
C LYS A 529 3.59 18.93 8.30
N ASP A 530 4.21 18.62 7.16
CA ASP A 530 4.05 19.42 5.95
C ASP A 530 2.73 19.09 5.23
N GLU A 531 2.16 17.89 5.43
CA GLU A 531 0.81 17.54 4.96
C GLU A 531 -0.30 18.26 5.75
N ALA A 532 -0.02 18.76 6.95
CA ALA A 532 -0.96 19.57 7.73
C ALA A 532 -0.29 20.70 8.50
N GLN A 533 -0.35 21.91 7.93
CA GLN A 533 0.26 23.10 8.51
C GLN A 533 -0.67 23.73 9.55
N LEU A 534 -0.18 23.86 10.79
CA LEU A 534 -0.95 24.40 11.91
C LEU A 534 -0.66 25.88 12.06
N LEU A 535 -1.67 26.72 11.81
CA LEU A 535 -1.57 28.17 11.84
C LEU A 535 -2.39 28.70 13.02
N GLY A 536 -1.70 28.94 14.14
CA GLY A 536 -2.32 29.48 15.34
C GLY A 536 -2.93 30.87 15.11
N LEU A 537 -4.14 31.08 15.62
CA LEU A 537 -4.86 32.34 15.49
C LEU A 537 -5.64 32.65 16.77
N SER A 538 -5.44 33.84 17.33
CA SER A 538 -6.15 34.33 18.52
C SER A 538 -7.10 35.48 18.22
N LEU A 539 -8.23 35.53 18.94
CA LEU A 539 -9.13 36.67 18.98
C LEU A 539 -8.75 37.57 20.16
N GLY A 540 -8.45 38.84 19.88
CA GLY A 540 -8.02 39.85 20.86
C GLY A 540 -9.12 40.74 21.41
#